data_AF-A0A673HJ08-F1
#
_entry.id   AF-A0A673HJ08-F1
#
_cell.length_a   1.000
_cell.length_b   1.000
_cell.length_c   1.000
_cell.angle_alpha   90.00
_cell.angle_beta   90.00
_cell.angle_gamma   90.00
#
_symmetry.space_group_name_H-M   'P 1'
#
loop_
_entity.id
_entity.type
_entity.pdbx_description
1 polymer ?
#
loop_
_entity_poly.entity_id
_entity_poly.type
_entity_poly.pdbx_seq_one_letter_code
_entity_poly.pdbx_strand_id
1 'polypeptide(L)'
;MSSAVLLSLHQQLKKCFETLKASKSVWDSELAECKPLMSSLGNLAVQLKALKSVQIANTPLASFPSLQERLHYKLSLAVDAVLGKLAEKMDALQGVRDAISQQVSAVFQFYEKNTDTLDIAGCVSRSAICPSISDMLEWLQDADRYYRLQLVQRRNLLQTLTPNDLTLMETAPKKWESLHSATGEERIADALCQVSFFMETE
;
A
#
# COMPACT_ATOMS: atom_id res chain seq x y z
N MET A 1 -3.87 41.02 0.06
CA MET A 1 -4.44 39.90 0.86
C MET A 1 -4.28 38.56 0.14
N SER A 2 -4.62 38.42 -1.15
CA SER A 2 -4.53 37.12 -1.87
C SER A 2 -3.11 36.54 -1.95
N SER A 3 -2.07 37.38 -2.08
CA SER A 3 -0.68 36.93 -2.17
C SER A 3 -0.19 36.17 -0.93
N ALA A 4 -0.58 36.56 0.28
CA ALA A 4 -0.17 35.88 1.50
C ALA A 4 -0.84 34.50 1.66
N VAL A 5 -2.13 34.40 1.31
CA VAL A 5 -2.89 33.15 1.34
C VAL A 5 -2.35 32.17 0.30
N LEU A 6 -2.02 32.67 -0.90
CA LEU A 6 -1.40 31.89 -1.97
C LEU A 6 -0.04 31.31 -1.56
N LEU A 7 0.82 32.11 -0.93
CA LEU A 7 2.11 31.64 -0.39
C LEU A 7 1.92 30.56 0.67
N SER A 8 0.95 30.72 1.57
CA SER A 8 0.64 29.71 2.58
C SER A 8 0.13 28.41 1.97
N LEU A 9 -0.69 28.48 0.92
CA LEU A 9 -1.14 27.30 0.18
C LEU A 9 0.05 26.59 -0.50
N HIS A 10 0.97 27.33 -1.14
CA HIS A 10 2.18 26.74 -1.70
C HIS A 10 3.04 26.04 -0.63
N GLN A 11 3.20 26.63 0.55
CA GLN A 11 3.92 25.97 1.65
C GLN A 11 3.26 24.67 2.10
N GLN A 12 1.93 24.63 2.17
CA GLN A 12 1.20 23.39 2.50
C GLN A 12 1.33 22.34 1.40
N LEU A 13 1.26 22.75 0.14
CA LEU A 13 1.47 21.87 -1.02
C LEU A 13 2.89 21.27 -1.00
N LYS A 14 3.93 22.08 -0.80
CA LYS A 14 5.32 21.60 -0.64
C LYS A 14 5.41 20.50 0.42
N LYS A 15 4.93 20.79 1.63
CA LYS A 15 4.93 19.84 2.75
C LYS A 15 4.15 18.55 2.41
N CYS A 16 3.04 18.67 1.69
CA CYS A 16 2.24 17.52 1.29
C CYS A 16 2.99 16.63 0.28
N PHE A 17 3.65 17.22 -0.73
CA PHE A 17 4.46 16.46 -1.68
C PHE A 17 5.73 15.86 -1.07
N GLU A 18 6.38 16.56 -0.14
CA GLU A 18 7.50 16.00 0.63
C GLU A 18 7.05 14.76 1.44
N THR A 19 5.88 14.87 2.10
CA THR A 19 5.29 13.74 2.82
C THR A 19 4.98 12.60 1.85
N LEU A 20 4.36 12.90 0.70
CA LEU A 20 4.06 11.89 -0.33
C LEU A 20 5.33 11.17 -0.82
N LYS A 21 6.42 11.91 -1.06
CA LYS A 21 7.71 11.35 -1.48
C LYS A 21 8.29 10.41 -0.42
N ALA A 22 8.29 10.83 0.85
CA ALA A 22 8.77 10.00 1.96
C ALA A 22 7.88 8.76 2.17
N SER A 23 6.57 8.95 2.17
CA SER A 23 5.56 7.90 2.32
C SER A 23 5.67 6.85 1.21
N LYS A 24 5.93 7.24 -0.04
CA LYS A 24 6.15 6.30 -1.15
C LYS A 24 7.29 5.33 -0.86
N SER A 25 8.43 5.84 -0.38
CA SER A 25 9.59 5.00 -0.07
C SER A 25 9.28 3.95 1.01
N VAL A 26 8.59 4.37 2.07
CA VAL A 26 8.15 3.45 3.14
C VAL A 26 7.16 2.42 2.60
N TRP A 27 6.18 2.86 1.80
CA TRP A 27 5.20 1.97 1.16
C TRP A 27 5.86 0.88 0.32
N ASP A 28 6.82 1.26 -0.54
CA ASP A 28 7.53 0.33 -1.41
C ASP A 28 8.34 -0.69 -0.60
N SER A 29 8.99 -0.24 0.48
CA SER A 29 9.75 -1.11 1.40
C SER A 29 8.85 -2.13 2.10
N GLU A 30 7.73 -1.69 2.67
CA GLU A 30 6.77 -2.58 3.35
C GLU A 30 6.15 -3.60 2.38
N LEU A 31 5.87 -3.19 1.13
CA LEU A 31 5.41 -4.11 0.10
C LEU A 31 6.46 -5.13 -0.31
N ALA A 32 7.74 -4.73 -0.39
CA ALA A 32 8.83 -5.66 -0.68
C ALA A 32 8.94 -6.75 0.40
N GLU A 33 8.74 -6.41 1.66
CA GLU A 33 8.71 -7.36 2.78
C GLU A 33 7.48 -8.29 2.78
N CYS A 34 6.36 -7.87 2.20
CA CYS A 34 5.19 -8.73 2.03
C CYS A 34 5.42 -9.87 1.03
N LYS A 35 6.29 -9.67 0.02
CA LYS A 35 6.54 -10.66 -1.05
C LYS A 35 7.03 -12.03 -0.53
N PRO A 36 8.09 -12.11 0.30
CA PRO A 36 8.52 -13.39 0.87
C PRO A 36 7.48 -14.01 1.82
N LEU A 37 6.70 -13.19 2.55
CA LEU A 37 5.63 -13.69 3.42
C LEU A 37 4.52 -14.36 2.60
N MET A 38 4.11 -13.74 1.49
CA MET A 38 3.15 -14.33 0.56
C MET A 38 3.65 -15.66 -0.01
N SER A 39 4.91 -15.69 -0.48
CA SER A 39 5.53 -16.92 -0.98
C SER A 39 5.55 -18.03 0.06
N SER A 40 5.91 -17.71 1.32
CA SER A 40 5.85 -18.64 2.45
C SER A 40 4.45 -19.21 2.66
N LEU A 41 3.43 -18.35 2.60
CA LEU A 41 2.03 -18.76 2.75
C LEU A 41 1.58 -19.72 1.64
N GLY A 42 1.96 -19.44 0.38
CA GLY A 42 1.71 -20.36 -0.74
C GLY A 42 2.40 -21.71 -0.55
N ASN A 43 3.65 -21.72 -0.11
CA ASN A 43 4.39 -22.95 0.18
C ASN A 43 3.77 -23.77 1.32
N LEU A 44 3.30 -23.11 2.38
CA LEU A 44 2.59 -23.78 3.48
C LEU A 44 1.29 -24.43 3.00
N ALA A 45 0.58 -23.80 2.07
CA ALA A 45 -0.62 -24.38 1.46
C ALA A 45 -0.30 -25.68 0.71
N VAL A 46 0.80 -25.69 -0.07
CA VAL A 46 1.27 -26.90 -0.77
C VAL A 46 1.63 -28.00 0.23
N GLN A 47 2.32 -27.67 1.31
CA GLN A 47 2.68 -28.64 2.36
C GLN A 47 1.45 -29.23 3.05
N LEU A 48 0.46 -28.39 3.38
CA LEU A 48 -0.81 -28.85 3.95
C LEU A 48 -1.59 -29.75 3.00
N LYS A 49 -1.62 -29.44 1.69
CA LYS A 49 -2.22 -30.31 0.67
C LYS A 49 -1.50 -31.65 0.56
N ALA A 50 -0.17 -31.62 0.51
CA ALA A 50 0.66 -32.82 0.45
C ALA A 50 0.40 -33.72 1.67
N LEU A 51 0.38 -33.14 2.88
CA LEU A 51 0.08 -33.87 4.11
C LEU A 51 -1.32 -34.51 4.11
N LYS A 52 -2.32 -33.84 3.52
CA LYS A 52 -3.68 -34.41 3.37
C LYS A 52 -3.73 -35.56 2.36
N SER A 53 -2.87 -35.52 1.33
CA SER A 53 -2.86 -36.52 0.26
C SER A 53 -2.04 -37.79 0.59
N VAL A 54 -1.06 -37.68 1.48
CA VAL A 54 -0.15 -38.78 1.82
C VAL A 54 -0.81 -39.74 2.81
N GLN A 55 -0.79 -41.03 2.47
CA GLN A 55 -1.11 -42.11 3.39
C GLN A 55 0.13 -42.45 4.23
N ILE A 56 0.34 -41.75 5.34
CA ILE A 56 1.56 -41.92 6.19
C ILE A 56 1.75 -43.37 6.64
N ALA A 57 0.64 -44.09 6.89
CA ALA A 57 0.66 -45.51 7.24
C ALA A 57 1.35 -46.41 6.19
N ASN A 58 1.41 -45.98 4.93
CA ASN A 58 2.04 -46.70 3.82
C ASN A 58 3.45 -46.20 3.51
N THR A 59 4.07 -45.46 4.42
CA THR A 59 5.42 -44.92 4.28
C THR A 59 6.33 -45.44 5.40
N PRO A 60 7.67 -45.35 5.26
CA PRO A 60 8.60 -45.63 6.35
C PRO A 60 8.36 -44.79 7.62
N LEU A 61 7.56 -43.73 7.53
CA LEU A 61 7.21 -42.86 8.65
C LEU A 61 6.04 -43.40 9.50
N ALA A 62 5.44 -44.54 9.14
CA ALA A 62 4.33 -45.15 9.88
C ALA A 62 4.67 -45.51 11.33
N SER A 63 5.97 -45.70 11.64
CA SER A 63 6.45 -45.97 12.99
C SER A 63 6.36 -44.78 13.95
N PHE A 64 6.12 -43.56 13.44
CA PHE A 64 5.98 -42.36 14.25
C PHE A 64 4.53 -42.11 14.64
N PRO A 65 4.14 -42.33 15.92
CA PRO A 65 2.76 -42.18 16.35
C PRO A 65 2.31 -40.71 16.26
N SER A 66 1.09 -40.53 15.76
CA SER A 66 0.45 -39.22 15.59
C SER A 66 1.26 -38.20 14.77
N LEU A 67 2.12 -38.68 13.86
CA LEU A 67 2.97 -37.80 13.05
C LEU A 67 2.13 -36.85 12.19
N GLN A 68 1.03 -37.34 11.62
CA GLN A 68 0.16 -36.55 10.75
C GLN A 68 -0.45 -35.36 11.48
N GLU A 69 -1.00 -35.60 12.68
CA GLU A 69 -1.62 -34.59 13.52
C GLU A 69 -0.59 -33.57 13.99
N ARG A 70 0.61 -34.04 14.38
CA ARG A 70 1.72 -33.16 14.80
C ARG A 70 2.21 -32.27 13.66
N LEU A 71 2.33 -32.81 12.46
CA LEU A 71 2.71 -32.02 11.27
C LEU A 71 1.62 -31.03 10.91
N HIS A 72 0.35 -31.44 10.91
CA HIS A 72 -0.77 -30.56 10.63
C HIS A 72 -0.81 -29.40 11.62
N TYR A 73 -0.66 -29.68 12.91
CA TYR A 73 -0.59 -28.66 13.96
C TYR A 73 0.57 -27.70 13.73
N LYS A 74 1.78 -28.20 13.47
CA LYS A 74 2.97 -27.37 13.24
C LYS A 74 2.83 -26.48 11.98
N LEU A 75 2.25 -27.02 10.91
CA LEU A 75 1.96 -26.26 9.69
C LEU A 75 0.89 -25.19 9.93
N SER A 76 -0.14 -25.49 10.71
CA SER A 76 -1.19 -24.53 11.08
C SER A 76 -0.60 -23.35 11.86
N LEU A 77 0.25 -23.62 12.85
CA LEU A 77 0.97 -22.57 13.59
C LEU A 77 1.86 -21.71 12.69
N ALA A 78 2.50 -22.32 11.68
CA ALA A 78 3.32 -21.58 10.73
C ALA A 78 2.46 -20.67 9.83
N VAL A 79 1.27 -21.13 9.42
CA VAL A 79 0.30 -20.30 8.68
C VAL A 79 -0.13 -19.11 9.54
N ASP A 80 -0.54 -19.35 10.79
CA ASP A 80 -0.97 -18.29 11.71
C ASP A 80 0.14 -17.26 11.93
N ALA A 81 1.39 -17.71 12.12
CA ALA A 81 2.53 -16.82 12.28
C ALA A 81 2.80 -15.95 11.03
N VAL A 82 2.66 -16.51 9.83
CA VAL A 82 2.83 -15.75 8.57
C VAL A 82 1.69 -14.76 8.37
N LEU A 83 0.44 -15.15 8.65
CA LEU A 83 -0.72 -14.26 8.58
C LEU A 83 -0.62 -13.12 9.60
N GLY A 84 -0.14 -13.39 10.81
CA GLY A 84 0.13 -12.37 11.82
C GLY A 84 1.13 -11.32 11.34
N LYS A 85 2.25 -11.75 10.75
CA LYS A 85 3.23 -10.83 10.16
C LYS A 85 2.65 -10.02 8.99
N LEU A 86 1.83 -10.65 8.15
CA LEU A 86 1.14 -9.94 7.06
C LEU A 86 0.16 -8.89 7.60
N ALA A 87 -0.52 -9.17 8.72
CA ALA A 87 -1.39 -8.20 9.39
C ALA A 87 -0.59 -6.99 9.91
N GLU A 88 0.54 -7.22 10.58
CA GLU A 88 1.45 -6.15 11.02
C GLU A 88 1.89 -5.26 9.83
N LYS A 89 2.22 -5.88 8.70
CA LYS A 89 2.56 -5.15 7.47
C LYS A 89 1.38 -4.35 6.92
N MET A 90 0.16 -4.85 7.02
CA MET A 90 -1.03 -4.09 6.60
C MET A 90 -1.29 -2.88 7.48
N ASP A 91 -0.98 -2.98 8.78
CA ASP A 91 -1.09 -1.85 9.71
C ASP A 91 -0.03 -0.78 9.42
N ALA A 92 1.20 -1.18 9.08
CA ALA A 92 2.25 -0.27 8.62
C ALA A 92 1.83 0.47 7.33
N LEU A 93 1.34 -0.26 6.32
CA LEU A 93 0.81 0.33 5.07
C LEU A 93 -0.39 1.24 5.34
N GLN A 94 -1.27 0.88 6.27
CA GLN A 94 -2.36 1.76 6.69
C GLN A 94 -1.81 3.07 7.26
N GLY A 95 -0.80 3.03 8.13
CA GLY A 95 -0.19 4.24 8.68
C GLY A 95 0.35 5.17 7.59
N VAL A 96 0.99 4.61 6.56
CA VAL A 96 1.45 5.38 5.39
C VAL A 96 0.29 6.03 4.64
N ARG A 97 -0.75 5.25 4.35
CA ARG A 97 -1.97 5.75 3.69
C ARG A 97 -2.61 6.87 4.52
N ASP A 98 -2.77 6.67 5.82
CA ASP A 98 -3.43 7.62 6.74
C ASP A 98 -2.66 8.94 6.79
N ALA A 99 -1.32 8.90 6.80
CA ALA A 99 -0.47 10.09 6.73
C ALA A 99 -0.69 10.89 5.44
N ILE A 100 -0.76 10.21 4.29
CA ILE A 100 -1.05 10.85 2.99
C ILE A 100 -2.46 11.46 3.02
N SER A 101 -3.48 10.68 3.37
CA SER A 101 -4.87 11.15 3.41
C SER A 101 -5.04 12.37 4.33
N GLN A 102 -4.33 12.40 5.46
CA GLN A 102 -4.37 13.52 6.39
C GLN A 102 -3.77 14.80 5.78
N GLN A 103 -2.60 14.72 5.14
CA GLN A 103 -1.97 15.90 4.52
C GLN A 103 -2.80 16.41 3.34
N VAL A 104 -3.28 15.50 2.48
CA VAL A 104 -4.15 15.86 1.36
C VAL A 104 -5.42 16.55 1.88
N SER A 105 -6.08 15.97 2.88
CA SER A 105 -7.28 16.57 3.49
C SER A 105 -7.00 17.96 4.08
N ALA A 106 -5.84 18.17 4.71
CA ALA A 106 -5.47 19.47 5.28
C ALA A 106 -5.29 20.54 4.20
N VAL A 107 -4.61 20.21 3.09
CA VAL A 107 -4.44 21.10 1.93
C VAL A 107 -5.79 21.46 1.32
N PHE A 108 -6.66 20.48 1.11
CA PHE A 108 -7.99 20.71 0.53
C PHE A 108 -8.86 21.57 1.44
N GLN A 109 -8.88 21.31 2.75
CA GLN A 109 -9.59 22.16 3.71
C GLN A 109 -9.05 23.58 3.72
N PHE A 110 -7.74 23.79 3.56
CA PHE A 110 -7.17 25.13 3.46
C PHE A 110 -7.60 25.82 2.17
N TYR A 111 -7.54 25.13 1.03
CA TYR A 111 -7.99 25.66 -0.25
C TYR A 111 -9.47 26.07 -0.18
N GLU A 112 -10.34 25.17 0.29
CA GLU A 112 -11.80 25.39 0.41
C GLU A 112 -12.14 26.59 1.30
N LYS A 113 -11.48 26.71 2.46
CA LYS A 113 -11.67 27.84 3.41
C LYS A 113 -11.28 29.20 2.84
N ASN A 114 -10.44 29.22 1.81
CA ASN A 114 -9.86 30.45 1.27
C ASN A 114 -10.32 30.74 -0.17
N THR A 115 -11.32 30.01 -0.68
CA THR A 115 -11.85 30.16 -2.06
C THR A 115 -12.25 31.60 -2.41
N ASP A 116 -12.88 32.33 -1.49
CA ASP A 116 -13.26 33.74 -1.71
C ASP A 116 -12.06 34.70 -1.87
N THR A 117 -10.88 34.28 -1.40
CA THR A 117 -9.64 35.09 -1.43
C THR A 117 -8.65 34.64 -2.50
N LEU A 118 -8.79 33.41 -2.98
CA LEU A 118 -7.95 32.81 -4.00
C LEU A 118 -8.58 33.07 -5.37
N ASP A 119 -7.91 33.89 -6.17
CA ASP A 119 -8.32 34.13 -7.54
C ASP A 119 -8.08 32.90 -8.41
N ILE A 120 -9.08 32.54 -9.23
CA ILE A 120 -9.05 31.39 -10.14
C ILE A 120 -7.86 31.52 -11.09
N ALA A 121 -7.58 32.72 -11.62
CA ALA A 121 -6.47 32.93 -12.55
C ALA A 121 -5.12 32.63 -11.88
N GLY A 122 -4.98 32.92 -10.58
CA GLY A 122 -3.82 32.54 -9.78
C GLY A 122 -3.68 31.02 -9.62
N CYS A 123 -4.78 30.32 -9.35
CA CYS A 123 -4.77 28.87 -9.14
C CYS A 123 -4.43 28.05 -10.38
N VAL A 124 -4.78 28.54 -11.58
CA VAL A 124 -4.47 27.87 -12.85
C VAL A 124 -3.17 28.37 -13.49
N SER A 125 -2.56 29.42 -12.92
CA SER A 125 -1.28 29.94 -13.42
C SER A 125 -0.17 28.92 -13.20
N ARG A 126 0.74 28.82 -14.17
CA ARG A 126 1.92 27.94 -14.11
C ARG A 126 3.17 28.72 -14.48
N SER A 127 4.32 28.26 -13.99
CA SER A 127 5.64 28.77 -14.37
C SER A 127 6.56 27.62 -14.78
N ALA A 128 7.79 27.95 -15.17
CA ALA A 128 8.80 26.95 -15.50
C ALA A 128 9.21 26.07 -14.30
N ILE A 129 8.98 26.55 -13.07
CA ILE A 129 9.44 25.91 -11.82
C ILE A 129 8.29 25.58 -10.87
N CYS A 130 7.07 26.04 -11.16
CA CYS A 130 5.89 25.84 -10.31
C CYS A 130 4.72 25.39 -11.19
N PRO A 131 4.26 24.13 -11.06
CA PRO A 131 3.01 23.69 -11.63
C PRO A 131 1.83 24.52 -11.13
N SER A 132 0.67 24.41 -11.79
CA SER A 132 -0.51 25.10 -11.29
C SER A 132 -1.01 24.45 -9.98
N ILE A 133 -1.70 25.24 -9.15
CA ILE A 133 -2.35 24.72 -7.94
C ILE A 133 -3.40 23.67 -8.32
N SER A 134 -4.14 23.89 -9.42
CA SER A 134 -5.10 22.90 -9.91
C SER A 134 -4.45 21.54 -10.22
N ASP A 135 -3.32 21.54 -10.94
CA ASP A 135 -2.62 20.29 -11.28
C ASP A 135 -2.11 19.60 -10.01
N MET A 136 -1.50 20.38 -9.11
CA MET A 136 -1.00 19.87 -7.83
C MET A 136 -2.09 19.24 -6.97
N LEU A 137 -3.25 19.88 -6.87
CA LEU A 137 -4.41 19.36 -6.13
C LEU A 137 -4.94 18.07 -6.77
N GLU A 138 -5.02 18.01 -8.10
CA GLU A 138 -5.42 16.79 -8.82
C GLU A 138 -4.45 15.64 -8.53
N TRP A 139 -3.14 15.85 -8.65
CA TRP A 139 -2.14 14.82 -8.38
C TRP A 139 -2.18 14.31 -6.93
N LEU A 140 -2.43 15.19 -5.96
CA LEU A 140 -2.58 14.80 -4.56
C LEU A 140 -3.82 13.93 -4.35
N GLN A 141 -4.96 14.26 -4.97
CA GLN A 141 -6.14 13.40 -4.92
C GLN A 141 -5.90 12.04 -5.57
N ASP A 142 -5.21 12.03 -6.71
CA ASP A 142 -4.87 10.81 -7.42
C ASP A 142 -3.96 9.89 -6.59
N ALA A 143 -2.96 10.47 -5.93
CA ALA A 143 -2.11 9.74 -4.99
C ALA A 143 -2.92 9.17 -3.82
N ASP A 144 -3.75 9.98 -3.16
CA ASP A 144 -4.57 9.54 -2.02
C ASP A 144 -5.57 8.44 -2.44
N ARG A 145 -6.17 8.55 -3.62
CA ARG A 145 -7.03 7.51 -4.20
C ARG A 145 -6.26 6.22 -4.47
N TYR A 146 -5.06 6.32 -5.04
CA TYR A 146 -4.20 5.17 -5.34
C TYR A 146 -3.89 4.36 -4.08
N TYR A 147 -3.34 4.99 -3.04
CA TYR A 147 -2.93 4.27 -1.82
C TYR A 147 -4.14 3.68 -1.06
N ARG A 148 -5.28 4.39 -1.04
CA ARG A 148 -6.53 3.84 -0.50
C ARG A 148 -6.96 2.58 -1.21
N LEU A 149 -6.99 2.61 -2.55
CA LEU A 149 -7.40 1.46 -3.35
C LEU A 149 -6.44 0.27 -3.15
N GLN A 150 -5.13 0.53 -3.21
CA GLN A 150 -4.10 -0.48 -3.05
C GLN A 150 -4.14 -1.17 -1.68
N LEU A 151 -4.43 -0.42 -0.60
CA LEU A 151 -4.60 -0.97 0.75
C LEU A 151 -5.85 -1.86 0.84
N VAL A 152 -7.00 -1.38 0.35
CA VAL A 152 -8.27 -2.11 0.39
C VAL A 152 -8.17 -3.41 -0.41
N GLN A 153 -7.62 -3.37 -1.62
CA GLN A 153 -7.45 -4.57 -2.45
C GLN A 153 -6.59 -5.65 -1.75
N ARG A 154 -5.50 -5.24 -1.09
CA ARG A 154 -4.61 -6.16 -0.36
C ARG A 154 -5.28 -6.75 0.88
N ARG A 155 -6.01 -5.93 1.64
CA ARG A 155 -6.79 -6.42 2.79
C ARG A 155 -7.87 -7.39 2.38
N ASN A 156 -8.60 -7.09 1.32
CA ASN A 156 -9.64 -7.98 0.80
C ASN A 156 -9.04 -9.32 0.38
N LEU A 157 -7.88 -9.32 -0.31
CA LEU A 157 -7.19 -10.57 -0.64
C LEU A 157 -6.86 -11.37 0.62
N LEU A 158 -6.24 -10.76 1.63
CA LEU A 158 -5.89 -11.44 2.89
C LEU A 158 -7.10 -12.01 3.62
N GLN A 159 -8.23 -11.28 3.64
CA GLN A 159 -9.47 -11.74 4.26
C GLN A 159 -10.09 -12.96 3.55
N THR A 160 -9.78 -13.17 2.27
CA THR A 160 -10.24 -14.37 1.54
C THR A 160 -9.43 -15.62 1.87
N LEU A 161 -8.25 -15.48 2.49
CA LEU A 161 -7.37 -16.61 2.78
C LEU A 161 -7.86 -17.31 4.05
N THR A 162 -8.45 -18.50 3.86
CA THR A 162 -8.92 -19.32 4.97
C THR A 162 -8.15 -20.64 5.03
N PRO A 163 -7.93 -21.22 6.23
CA PRO A 163 -7.29 -22.52 6.37
C PRO A 163 -8.03 -23.67 5.65
N ASN A 164 -9.32 -23.49 5.37
CA ASN A 164 -10.16 -24.47 4.69
C ASN A 164 -9.96 -24.47 3.18
N ASP A 165 -9.56 -23.34 2.59
CA ASP A 165 -9.30 -23.21 1.16
C ASP A 165 -7.80 -23.07 0.85
N LEU A 166 -7.14 -24.22 0.87
CA LEU A 166 -5.72 -24.31 0.52
C LEU A 166 -5.44 -23.95 -0.95
N THR A 167 -6.45 -23.94 -1.83
CA THR A 167 -6.26 -23.56 -3.24
C THR A 167 -6.11 -22.06 -3.40
N LEU A 168 -6.92 -21.29 -2.67
CA LEU A 168 -6.78 -19.83 -2.60
C LEU A 168 -5.46 -19.44 -1.94
N MET A 169 -5.06 -20.13 -0.88
CA MET A 169 -3.81 -19.85 -0.18
C MET A 169 -2.57 -20.16 -1.04
N GLU A 170 -2.58 -21.26 -1.79
CA GLU A 170 -1.49 -21.60 -2.73
C GLU A 170 -1.35 -20.56 -3.86
N THR A 171 -2.48 -20.02 -4.35
CA THR A 171 -2.49 -19.03 -5.44
C THR A 171 -2.34 -17.58 -4.95
N ALA A 172 -2.35 -17.34 -3.64
CA ALA A 172 -2.24 -16.02 -3.03
C ALA A 172 -1.02 -15.21 -3.50
N PRO A 173 0.20 -15.78 -3.67
CA PRO A 173 1.36 -15.01 -4.15
C PRO A 173 1.12 -14.38 -5.53
N LYS A 174 0.56 -15.14 -6.47
CA LYS A 174 0.26 -14.64 -7.83
C LYS A 174 -0.82 -13.56 -7.79
N LYS A 175 -1.86 -13.78 -6.98
CA LYS A 175 -2.92 -12.78 -6.78
C LYS A 175 -2.37 -11.50 -6.17
N TRP A 176 -1.48 -11.61 -5.19
CA TRP A 176 -0.82 -10.46 -4.57
C TRP A 176 -0.03 -9.63 -5.58
N GLU A 177 0.78 -10.30 -6.41
CA GLU A 177 1.55 -9.64 -7.47
C GLU A 177 0.63 -8.96 -8.50
N SER A 178 -0.53 -9.55 -8.81
CA SER A 178 -1.49 -8.95 -9.74
C SER A 178 -2.17 -7.67 -9.22
N LEU A 179 -2.07 -7.36 -7.92
CA LEU A 179 -2.59 -6.11 -7.35
C LEU A 179 -1.71 -4.89 -7.63
N HIS A 180 -0.46 -5.12 -8.05
CA HIS A 180 0.44 -4.04 -8.45
C HIS A 180 -0.10 -3.33 -9.69
N SER A 181 -0.15 -1.99 -9.61
CA SER A 181 -0.61 -1.15 -10.71
C SER A 181 0.53 -0.27 -11.20
N ALA A 182 1.23 -0.74 -12.22
CA ALA A 182 2.34 0.00 -12.84
C ALA A 182 1.88 1.41 -13.28
N THR A 183 0.69 1.51 -13.88
CA THR A 183 0.12 2.80 -14.30
C THR A 183 -0.15 3.76 -13.14
N GLY A 184 -0.50 3.25 -11.96
CA GLY A 184 -0.73 4.09 -10.79
C GLY A 184 0.58 4.58 -10.17
N GLU A 185 1.59 3.70 -10.10
CA GLU A 185 2.92 4.06 -9.61
C GLU A 185 3.63 5.05 -10.53
N GLU A 186 3.50 4.88 -11.85
CA GLU A 186 4.03 5.80 -12.86
C GLU A 186 3.42 7.20 -12.69
N ARG A 187 2.10 7.32 -12.54
CA ARG A 187 1.45 8.63 -12.30
C ARG A 187 1.96 9.33 -11.05
N ILE A 188 2.19 8.59 -9.96
CA ILE A 188 2.73 9.16 -8.73
C ILE A 188 4.19 9.61 -8.94
N ALA A 189 4.99 8.79 -9.63
CA ALA A 189 6.37 9.12 -9.95
C ALA A 189 6.44 10.38 -10.85
N ASP A 190 5.58 10.47 -11.85
CA ASP A 190 5.48 11.61 -12.76
C ASP A 190 5.07 12.88 -12.01
N ALA A 191 4.06 12.81 -11.13
CA ALA A 191 3.65 13.94 -10.31
C ALA A 191 4.80 14.44 -9.41
N LEU A 192 5.51 13.52 -8.75
CA LEU A 192 6.68 13.85 -7.92
C LEU A 192 7.84 14.43 -8.75
N CYS A 193 7.99 13.99 -10.00
CA CYS A 193 8.96 14.56 -10.93
C CYS A 193 8.57 15.99 -11.31
N GLN A 194 7.30 16.23 -11.64
CA GLN A 194 6.80 17.54 -12.06
C GLN A 194 6.86 18.60 -10.94
N VAL A 195 6.69 18.20 -9.67
CA VAL A 195 6.80 19.11 -8.52
C VAL A 195 8.22 19.24 -7.95
N SER A 196 9.23 18.58 -8.53
CA SER A 196 10.60 18.55 -7.98
C SER A 196 11.19 19.95 -7.79
N PHE A 197 11.22 20.78 -8.84
CA PHE A 197 11.70 22.16 -8.76
C PHE A 197 10.87 23.05 -7.83
N PHE A 198 9.56 22.78 -7.75
CA PHE A 198 8.67 23.48 -6.83
C PHE A 198 9.02 23.16 -5.37
N MET A 199 9.39 21.92 -5.05
CA MET A 199 9.81 21.54 -3.70
C MET A 199 11.19 22.12 -3.32
N GLU A 200 12.07 22.37 -4.28
CA GLU A 200 13.43 22.88 -4.05
C GLU A 200 13.52 24.41 -3.91
N THR A 201 12.48 25.14 -4.31
CA THR A 201 12.46 26.61 -4.20
C THR A 201 12.27 27.03 -2.73
N GLU A 202 12.94 28.09 -2.28
CA GLU A 202 12.72 28.68 -0.95
C GLU A 202 11.39 29.43 -0.88
#